data_AF-A0A136LPG3-F1
#
_entry.id   AF-A0A136LPG3-F1
#
_cell.length_a   1.000
_cell.length_b   1.000
_cell.length_c   1.000
_cell.angle_alpha   90.00
_cell.angle_beta   90.00
_cell.angle_gamma   90.00
#
_symmetry.space_group_name_H-M   'P 1'
#
loop_
_entity.id
_entity.type
_entity.pdbx_description
1 polymer ?
#
loop_
_entity_poly.entity_id
_entity_poly.type
_entity_poly.pdbx_seq_one_letter_code
_entity_poly.pdbx_strand_id
1 'polypeptide(L)'
;PGATRFYYGNPVDAITYFKRNINLVNSQEGECIACGNVNPEQIFNIIETKVINEFGNFTDERKFSPELWNKQFKEKVNIIPVTPSPEEPHSTLHIPSWFQQINIFSNRDLLSKLSNTQYLVINLLEAPLLAFILAFIVRYYNTDDAVNIGYIFSKNLNMPAYLFMSVIVALFMGLTVSAEEIIRDRKILKTRKNFYT
;
A
#
# COMPACT_ATOMS: atom_id res chain seq x y z
N PRO A 1 -17.00 -27.41 3.10
CA PRO A 1 -18.25 -26.60 3.17
C PRO A 1 -18.36 -25.67 1.97
N GLY A 2 -19.29 -25.96 1.04
CA GLY A 2 -19.38 -25.28 -0.26
C GLY A 2 -19.83 -23.83 -0.14
N ALA A 3 -19.23 -22.95 -0.94
CA ALA A 3 -19.66 -21.56 -1.06
C ALA A 3 -21.11 -21.51 -1.57
N THR A 4 -22.00 -20.95 -0.76
CA THR A 4 -23.43 -20.87 -1.07
C THR A 4 -23.76 -19.46 -1.55
N ARG A 5 -24.43 -19.35 -2.70
CA ARG A 5 -24.83 -18.06 -3.29
C ARG A 5 -26.06 -17.51 -2.58
N PHE A 6 -26.02 -16.24 -2.21
CA PHE A 6 -27.12 -15.55 -1.52
C PHE A 6 -27.55 -14.26 -2.24
N TYR A 7 -26.81 -13.82 -3.26
CA TYR A 7 -27.14 -12.71 -4.14
C TYR A 7 -26.43 -12.84 -5.51
N TYR A 8 -27.06 -12.31 -6.57
CA TYR A 8 -26.49 -12.21 -7.91
C TYR A 8 -27.05 -10.95 -8.59
N GLY A 9 -26.18 -10.01 -8.98
CA GLY A 9 -26.60 -8.73 -9.57
C GLY A 9 -25.59 -7.60 -9.35
N ASN A 10 -26.03 -6.37 -9.60
CA ASN A 10 -25.23 -5.16 -9.39
C ASN A 10 -24.94 -4.94 -7.89
N PRO A 11 -23.70 -4.68 -7.47
CA PRO A 11 -23.35 -4.45 -6.06
C PRO A 11 -24.12 -3.29 -5.41
N VAL A 12 -24.55 -2.27 -6.16
CA VAL A 12 -25.35 -1.15 -5.63
C VAL A 12 -26.76 -1.65 -5.25
N ASP A 13 -27.37 -2.46 -6.12
CA ASP A 13 -28.69 -3.05 -5.88
C ASP A 13 -28.66 -4.10 -4.76
N ALA A 14 -27.49 -4.70 -4.52
CA ALA A 14 -27.29 -5.67 -3.44
C ALA A 14 -27.63 -5.05 -2.08
N ILE A 15 -27.21 -3.81 -1.82
CA ILE A 15 -27.48 -3.11 -0.56
C ILE A 15 -28.99 -3.02 -0.32
N THR A 16 -29.73 -2.57 -1.33
CA THR A 16 -31.20 -2.47 -1.33
C THR A 16 -31.84 -3.84 -1.10
N TYR A 17 -31.35 -4.90 -1.76
CA TYR A 17 -31.83 -6.27 -1.59
C TYR A 17 -31.71 -6.76 -0.14
N PHE A 18 -30.53 -6.63 0.48
CA PHE A 18 -30.33 -7.07 1.86
C PHE A 18 -31.16 -6.23 2.84
N LYS A 19 -31.19 -4.91 2.69
CA LYS A 19 -32.01 -4.04 3.55
C LYS A 19 -33.50 -4.39 3.48
N ARG A 20 -34.03 -4.72 2.29
CA ARG A 20 -35.42 -5.17 2.10
C ARG A 20 -35.66 -6.53 2.76
N ASN A 21 -34.71 -7.46 2.69
CA ASN A 21 -34.87 -8.79 3.29
C ASN A 21 -34.97 -8.78 4.81
N ILE A 22 -34.38 -7.77 5.46
CA ILE A 22 -34.46 -7.60 6.93
C ILE A 22 -35.32 -6.40 7.35
N ASN A 23 -36.12 -5.86 6.42
CA ASN A 23 -37.08 -4.77 6.64
C ASN A 23 -36.48 -3.52 7.32
N LEU A 24 -35.29 -3.07 6.90
CA LEU A 24 -34.76 -1.78 7.34
C LEU A 24 -35.62 -0.61 6.83
N VAL A 25 -35.71 0.45 7.64
CA VAL A 25 -36.47 1.68 7.32
C VAL A 25 -36.00 2.30 6.00
N ASN A 26 -34.68 2.39 5.79
CA ASN A 26 -34.09 2.96 4.58
C ASN A 26 -33.80 1.90 3.51
N SER A 27 -34.69 0.92 3.34
CA SER A 27 -34.47 -0.22 2.45
C SER A 27 -34.55 0.08 0.96
N GLN A 28 -34.95 1.29 0.58
CA GLN A 28 -34.97 1.75 -0.81
C GLN A 28 -33.72 2.55 -1.21
N GLU A 29 -32.87 2.91 -0.24
CA GLU A 29 -31.67 3.71 -0.45
C GLU A 29 -30.43 2.79 -0.60
N GLY A 30 -29.99 2.59 -1.84
CA GLY A 30 -28.74 1.88 -2.16
C GLY A 30 -27.52 2.80 -2.21
N GLU A 31 -27.74 4.09 -2.43
CA GLU A 31 -26.72 5.14 -2.55
C GLU A 31 -27.06 6.35 -1.68
N CYS A 32 -26.04 7.12 -1.31
CA CYS A 32 -26.26 8.37 -0.60
C CYS A 32 -26.89 9.43 -1.52
N ILE A 33 -28.08 9.90 -1.18
CA ILE A 33 -28.83 10.92 -1.95
C ILE A 33 -28.02 12.23 -2.09
N ALA A 34 -27.18 12.57 -1.11
CA ALA A 34 -26.45 13.82 -1.08
C ALA A 34 -25.10 13.79 -1.85
N CYS A 35 -24.44 12.63 -1.95
CA CYS A 35 -23.08 12.55 -2.50
C CYS A 35 -22.86 11.44 -3.53
N GLY A 36 -23.86 10.60 -3.82
CA GLY A 36 -23.76 9.50 -4.78
C GLY A 36 -22.80 8.37 -4.38
N ASN A 37 -22.26 8.41 -3.14
CA ASN A 37 -21.36 7.37 -2.67
C ASN A 37 -22.13 6.11 -2.25
N VAL A 38 -21.53 4.95 -2.51
CA VAL A 38 -22.07 3.63 -2.17
C VAL A 38 -21.15 3.00 -1.14
N ASN A 39 -21.71 2.53 -0.01
CA ASN A 39 -20.94 1.86 1.02
C ASN A 39 -21.16 0.33 0.96
N PRO A 40 -20.26 -0.44 0.31
CA PRO A 40 -20.39 -1.89 0.23
C PRO A 40 -20.23 -2.60 1.59
N GLU A 41 -19.61 -1.96 2.59
CA GLU A 41 -19.47 -2.54 3.95
C GLU A 41 -20.82 -2.76 4.64
N GLN A 42 -21.86 -2.00 4.24
CA GLN A 42 -23.20 -2.20 4.77
C GLN A 42 -23.72 -3.63 4.54
N ILE A 43 -23.33 -4.26 3.43
CA ILE A 43 -23.71 -5.65 3.16
C ILE A 43 -23.11 -6.57 4.23
N PHE A 44 -21.83 -6.40 4.54
CA PHE A 44 -21.12 -7.17 5.56
C PHE A 44 -21.73 -6.96 6.95
N ASN A 45 -22.05 -5.71 7.32
CA ASN A 45 -22.71 -5.41 8.58
C ASN A 45 -24.08 -6.10 8.72
N ILE A 46 -24.86 -6.19 7.64
CA ILE A 46 -26.16 -6.86 7.63
C ILE A 46 -26.01 -8.38 7.75
N ILE A 47 -25.11 -9.00 7.00
CA ILE A 47 -24.94 -10.48 7.03
C ILE A 47 -24.26 -10.97 8.32
N GLU A 48 -23.47 -10.12 8.98
CA GLU A 48 -22.76 -10.45 10.23
C GLU A 48 -23.49 -9.95 11.48
N THR A 49 -24.70 -9.41 11.34
CA THR A 49 -25.50 -8.97 12.48
C THR A 49 -25.67 -10.12 13.50
N LYS A 50 -25.31 -9.86 14.76
CA LYS A 50 -25.33 -10.83 15.87
C LYS A 50 -26.70 -10.87 16.57
N VAL A 51 -27.02 -12.00 17.20
CA VAL A 51 -28.21 -12.11 18.08
C VAL A 51 -27.98 -11.32 19.37
N ILE A 52 -29.02 -10.70 19.90
CA ILE A 52 -28.98 -9.98 21.18
C ILE A 52 -29.62 -10.88 22.23
N ASN A 53 -28.95 -11.08 23.36
CA ASN A 53 -29.48 -11.85 24.48
C ASN A 53 -30.48 -11.04 25.33
N GLU A 54 -31.11 -11.70 26.30
CA GLU A 54 -32.11 -11.09 27.20
C GLU A 54 -31.56 -9.90 28.02
N PHE A 55 -30.24 -9.79 28.15
CA PHE A 55 -29.54 -8.72 28.86
C PHE A 55 -29.08 -7.58 27.94
N GLY A 56 -29.43 -7.63 26.64
CA GLY A 56 -29.06 -6.59 25.67
C GLY A 56 -27.64 -6.71 25.12
N ASN A 57 -26.91 -7.79 25.42
CA ASN A 57 -25.56 -8.02 24.91
C ASN A 57 -25.57 -8.82 23.60
N PHE A 58 -24.68 -8.49 22.67
CA PHE A 58 -24.48 -9.26 21.44
C PHE A 58 -23.82 -10.61 21.75
N THR A 59 -24.39 -11.69 21.20
CA THR A 59 -23.78 -13.02 21.26
C THR A 59 -22.81 -13.22 20.09
N ASP A 60 -22.02 -14.30 20.10
CA ASP A 60 -21.15 -14.63 18.96
C ASP A 60 -21.88 -15.31 17.80
N GLU A 61 -23.17 -15.57 17.96
CA GLU A 61 -24.01 -16.20 16.94
C GLU A 61 -24.62 -15.17 16.00
N ARG A 62 -24.54 -15.45 14.69
CA ARG A 62 -25.18 -14.62 13.66
C ARG A 62 -26.69 -14.75 13.76
N LYS A 63 -27.38 -13.61 13.64
CA LYS A 63 -28.84 -13.51 13.63
C LYS A 63 -29.48 -14.27 12.47
N PHE A 64 -28.81 -14.30 11.32
CA PHE A 64 -29.27 -15.00 10.13
C PHE A 64 -28.19 -15.97 9.64
N SER A 65 -28.52 -17.25 9.54
CA SER A 65 -27.58 -18.27 9.07
C SER A 65 -27.35 -18.17 7.55
N PRO A 66 -26.18 -18.60 7.04
CA PRO A 66 -25.93 -18.64 5.59
C PRO A 66 -26.96 -19.46 4.81
N GLU A 67 -27.50 -20.51 5.43
CA GLU A 67 -28.53 -21.38 4.85
C GLU A 67 -29.86 -20.66 4.67
N LEU A 68 -30.25 -19.83 5.65
CA LEU A 68 -31.44 -19.00 5.57
C LEU A 68 -31.35 -17.99 4.43
N TRP A 69 -30.19 -17.34 4.28
CA TRP A 69 -29.94 -16.41 3.17
C TRP A 69 -30.06 -17.09 1.80
N ASN A 70 -29.53 -18.31 1.66
CA ASN A 70 -29.67 -19.11 0.44
C ASN A 70 -31.12 -19.50 0.16
N LYS A 71 -31.87 -19.86 1.20
CA LYS A 71 -33.30 -20.19 1.07
C LYS A 71 -34.09 -18.99 0.56
N GLN A 72 -33.90 -17.82 1.19
CA GLN A 72 -34.54 -16.57 0.74
C GLN A 72 -34.14 -16.18 -0.69
N PHE A 73 -32.87 -16.39 -1.05
CA PHE A 73 -32.38 -16.14 -2.40
C PHE A 73 -33.10 -17.03 -3.43
N LYS A 74 -33.21 -18.33 -3.16
CA LYS A 74 -33.91 -19.27 -4.05
C LYS A 74 -35.42 -19.01 -4.16
N GLU A 75 -36.05 -18.53 -3.08
CA GLU A 75 -37.49 -18.21 -3.09
C GLU A 75 -37.79 -16.93 -3.89
N LYS A 76 -36.89 -15.94 -3.88
CA LYS A 76 -37.12 -14.63 -4.51
C LYS A 76 -36.55 -14.50 -5.92
N VAL A 77 -35.51 -15.26 -6.26
CA VAL A 77 -34.81 -15.12 -7.53
C VAL A 77 -35.21 -16.23 -8.49
N ASN A 78 -36.01 -15.86 -9.49
CA ASN A 78 -36.18 -16.66 -10.69
C ASN A 78 -34.95 -16.47 -11.58
N ILE A 79 -33.97 -17.36 -11.45
CA ILE A 79 -32.81 -17.37 -12.35
C ILE A 79 -33.32 -17.79 -13.72
N ILE A 80 -33.46 -16.84 -14.64
CA ILE A 80 -33.76 -17.14 -16.04
C ILE A 80 -32.56 -17.94 -16.56
N PRO A 81 -32.75 -19.16 -17.07
CA PRO A 81 -31.65 -19.91 -17.67
C PRO A 81 -31.18 -19.14 -18.91
N VAL A 82 -30.01 -18.54 -18.81
CA VAL A 82 -29.37 -17.86 -19.94
C VAL A 82 -28.80 -18.95 -20.84
N THR A 83 -29.14 -18.94 -22.12
CA THR A 83 -28.48 -19.77 -23.11
C THR A 83 -26.99 -19.40 -23.14
N PRO A 84 -26.08 -20.32 -22.81
CA PRO A 84 -24.66 -20.01 -22.84
C PRO A 84 -24.28 -19.61 -24.27
N SER A 85 -23.67 -18.44 -24.43
CA SER A 85 -23.08 -18.05 -25.72
C SER A 85 -21.98 -19.07 -26.05
N PRO A 86 -21.90 -19.56 -27.30
CA PRO A 86 -20.80 -20.41 -27.72
C PRO A 86 -19.46 -19.65 -27.82
N GLU A 87 -19.44 -18.33 -27.67
CA GLU A 87 -18.21 -17.54 -27.59
C GLU A 87 -17.57 -17.68 -26.22
N GLU A 88 -16.37 -18.26 -26.20
CA GLU A 88 -15.49 -18.19 -25.04
C GLU A 88 -15.19 -16.72 -24.72
N PRO A 89 -15.25 -16.30 -23.44
CA PRO A 89 -14.91 -14.95 -23.07
C PRO A 89 -13.47 -14.66 -23.49
N HIS A 90 -13.28 -13.62 -24.30
CA HIS A 90 -11.95 -13.18 -24.71
C HIS A 90 -11.10 -12.91 -23.46
N SER A 91 -10.09 -13.74 -23.23
CA SER A 91 -9.18 -13.58 -22.10
C SER A 91 -8.38 -12.29 -22.29
N THR A 92 -8.71 -11.26 -21.52
CA THR A 92 -7.88 -10.05 -21.39
C THR A 92 -6.69 -10.27 -20.45
N LEU A 93 -6.64 -11.39 -19.72
CA LEU A 93 -5.51 -11.74 -18.87
C LEU A 93 -4.42 -12.42 -19.70
N HIS A 94 -3.59 -11.59 -20.34
CA HIS A 94 -2.29 -12.04 -20.83
C HIS A 94 -1.25 -11.80 -19.74
N ILE A 95 -0.88 -12.86 -19.01
CA ILE A 95 0.16 -12.76 -17.98
C ILE A 95 1.50 -12.54 -18.70
N PRO A 96 2.25 -11.46 -18.41
CA PRO A 96 3.51 -11.17 -19.06
C PRO A 96 4.58 -12.21 -18.71
N SER A 97 5.60 -12.33 -19.55
CA SER A 97 6.75 -13.20 -19.27
C SER A 97 7.58 -12.66 -18.10
N TRP A 98 8.37 -13.53 -17.45
CA TRP A 98 9.18 -13.17 -16.28
C TRP A 98 10.05 -11.91 -16.49
N PHE A 99 10.70 -11.79 -17.65
CA PHE A 99 11.54 -10.63 -17.99
C PHE A 99 10.73 -9.34 -18.14
N GLN A 100 9.54 -9.42 -18.75
CA GLN A 100 8.65 -8.26 -18.89
C GLN A 100 8.13 -7.82 -17.53
N GLN A 101 7.80 -8.78 -16.65
CA GLN A 101 7.36 -8.49 -15.31
C GLN A 101 8.46 -7.80 -14.49
N ILE A 102 9.71 -8.27 -14.57
CA ILE A 102 10.84 -7.57 -13.93
C ILE A 102 10.94 -6.13 -14.43
N ASN A 103 10.92 -5.90 -15.75
CA ASN A 103 11.03 -4.56 -16.30
C ASN A 103 9.88 -3.65 -15.83
N ILE A 104 8.65 -4.16 -15.81
CA ILE A 104 7.48 -3.42 -15.34
C ILE A 104 7.62 -3.09 -13.84
N PHE A 105 8.03 -4.05 -13.02
CA PHE A 105 8.23 -3.84 -11.59
C PHE A 105 9.34 -2.83 -11.32
N SER A 106 10.50 -2.97 -11.98
CA SER A 106 11.62 -2.04 -11.85
C SER A 106 11.24 -0.62 -12.27
N ASN A 107 10.61 -0.45 -13.44
CA ASN A 107 10.18 0.88 -13.89
C ASN A 107 9.16 1.50 -12.94
N ARG A 108 8.19 0.72 -12.47
CA ARG A 108 7.19 1.21 -11.51
C ARG A 108 7.84 1.62 -10.19
N ASP A 109 8.77 0.82 -9.67
CA ASP A 109 9.47 1.09 -8.43
C ASP A 109 10.35 2.34 -8.54
N LEU A 110 11.12 2.45 -9.63
CA LEU A 110 11.95 3.63 -9.92
C LEU A 110 11.10 4.90 -10.08
N LEU A 111 10.02 4.86 -10.87
CA LEU A 111 9.13 6.02 -11.04
C LEU A 111 8.45 6.41 -9.73
N SER A 112 8.02 5.44 -8.92
CA SER A 112 7.46 5.69 -7.59
C SER A 112 8.48 6.37 -6.66
N LYS A 113 9.73 5.92 -6.70
CA LYS A 113 10.83 6.51 -5.92
C LYS A 113 11.19 7.92 -6.40
N LEU A 114 11.26 8.14 -7.71
CA LEU A 114 11.54 9.45 -8.33
C LEU A 114 10.45 10.50 -8.08
N SER A 115 9.20 10.07 -7.86
CA SER A 115 8.12 11.00 -7.52
C SER A 115 8.37 11.77 -6.21
N ASN A 116 9.22 11.24 -5.31
CA ASN A 116 9.62 11.95 -4.10
C ASN A 116 10.93 12.75 -4.31
N THR A 117 10.83 13.79 -5.11
CA THR A 117 11.97 14.62 -5.51
C THR A 117 12.61 15.37 -4.32
N GLN A 118 11.81 15.85 -3.36
CA GLN A 118 12.34 16.58 -2.20
C GLN A 118 13.26 15.70 -1.35
N TYR A 119 12.88 14.45 -1.12
CA TYR A 119 13.68 13.52 -0.34
C TYR A 119 14.96 13.11 -1.08
N LEU A 120 14.86 12.82 -2.38
CA LEU A 120 16.02 12.47 -3.20
C LEU A 120 17.03 13.62 -3.28
N VAL A 121 16.56 14.85 -3.44
CA VAL A 121 17.41 16.04 -3.54
C VAL A 121 18.15 16.29 -2.23
N ILE A 122 17.49 16.15 -1.06
CA ILE A 122 18.14 16.35 0.24
C ILE A 122 19.26 15.33 0.45
N ASN A 123 18.99 14.03 0.28
CA ASN A 123 20.00 12.98 0.44
C ASN A 123 21.15 13.10 -0.57
N LEU A 124 20.84 13.48 -1.83
CA LEU A 124 21.85 13.64 -2.86
C LEU A 124 22.74 14.86 -2.63
N LEU A 125 22.24 15.93 -1.99
CA LEU A 125 23.01 17.15 -1.69
C LEU A 125 23.79 17.06 -0.37
N GLU A 126 23.28 16.33 0.62
CA GLU A 126 23.90 16.22 1.94
C GLU A 126 25.29 15.57 1.89
N ALA A 127 25.44 14.46 1.15
CA ALA A 127 26.72 13.75 1.05
C ALA A 127 27.83 14.58 0.38
N PRO A 128 27.60 15.17 -0.81
CA PRO A 128 28.58 16.02 -1.47
C PRO A 128 28.94 17.25 -0.64
N LEU A 129 27.97 17.84 0.07
CA LEU A 129 28.24 18.99 0.92
C LEU A 129 29.17 18.62 2.08
N LEU A 130 28.90 17.50 2.77
CA LEU A 130 29.77 17.00 3.85
C LEU A 130 31.17 16.63 3.33
N ALA A 131 31.25 15.95 2.19
CA ALA A 131 32.52 15.59 1.56
C ALA A 131 33.33 16.83 1.15
N PHE A 132 32.65 17.87 0.63
CA PHE A 132 33.28 19.14 0.26
C PHE A 132 33.87 19.86 1.47
N ILE A 133 33.14 19.94 2.58
CA ILE A 133 33.63 20.54 3.83
C ILE A 133 34.83 19.76 4.35
N LEU A 134 34.77 18.42 4.35
CA LEU A 134 35.87 17.56 4.80
C LEU A 134 37.13 17.76 3.94
N ALA A 135 36.98 17.79 2.61
CA ALA A 135 38.08 18.02 1.68
C ALA A 135 38.72 19.40 1.89
N PHE A 136 37.92 20.42 2.19
CA PHE A 136 38.41 21.77 2.48
C PHE A 136 39.26 21.80 3.77
N ILE A 137 38.79 21.17 4.84
CA ILE A 137 39.50 21.07 6.13
C ILE A 137 40.85 20.34 5.94
N VAL A 138 40.83 19.18 5.27
CA VAL A 138 42.05 18.38 5.04
C VAL A 138 43.05 19.09 4.14
N ARG A 139 42.59 19.91 3.19
CA ARG A 139 43.47 20.68 2.29
C ARG A 139 44.21 21.81 3.00
N TYR A 140 43.62 22.44 4.02
CA TYR A 140 44.20 23.61 4.68
C TYR A 140 45.21 23.26 5.79
N TYR A 141 45.30 21.99 6.21
CA TYR A 141 46.10 21.55 7.36
C TYR A 141 47.58 21.20 7.03
N ASN A 142 48.23 21.96 6.13
CA ASN A 142 49.68 21.84 5.84
C ASN A 142 50.39 23.16 6.18
N THR A 143 50.34 23.59 7.45
CA THR A 143 50.94 24.85 7.89
C THR A 143 52.40 24.75 8.33
N ASP A 144 52.98 23.55 8.42
CA ASP A 144 54.31 23.35 9.02
C ASP A 144 55.48 23.16 8.03
N ASP A 145 55.23 23.08 6.72
CA ASP A 145 56.30 22.93 5.72
C ASP A 145 56.70 24.28 5.10
N ALA A 146 57.41 25.12 5.88
CA ALA A 146 57.97 26.39 5.43
C ALA A 146 59.05 26.29 4.32
N VAL A 147 59.35 25.09 3.82
CA VAL A 147 60.50 24.83 2.91
C VAL A 147 60.09 24.24 1.54
N ASN A 148 58.86 23.75 1.37
CA ASN A 148 58.44 23.13 0.11
C ASN A 148 57.32 23.93 -0.57
N ILE A 149 57.69 24.70 -1.58
CA ILE A 149 56.83 25.60 -2.39
C ILE A 149 55.86 24.81 -3.33
N GLY A 150 55.64 23.52 -3.09
CA GLY A 150 54.86 22.66 -3.96
C GLY A 150 54.07 21.62 -3.16
N TYR A 151 52.74 21.66 -3.30
CA TYR A 151 51.85 20.63 -2.76
C TYR A 151 52.12 19.30 -3.47
N ILE A 152 52.69 18.33 -2.77
CA ILE A 152 52.91 16.95 -3.27
C ILE A 152 51.85 16.05 -2.65
N PHE A 153 50.88 15.62 -3.45
CA PHE A 153 49.75 14.78 -3.01
C PHE A 153 50.19 13.50 -2.26
N SER A 154 51.30 12.88 -2.68
CA SER A 154 51.83 11.66 -2.05
C SER A 154 52.46 11.88 -0.67
N LYS A 155 52.78 13.12 -0.28
CA LYS A 155 53.31 13.45 1.05
C LYS A 155 52.22 13.83 2.05
N ASN A 156 50.96 13.91 1.63
CA ASN A 156 49.87 14.31 2.50
C ASN A 156 49.50 13.17 3.46
N LEU A 157 49.94 13.29 4.71
CA LEU A 157 49.68 12.32 5.79
C LEU A 157 48.19 12.10 6.07
N ASN A 158 47.33 13.04 5.65
CA ASN A 158 45.88 12.97 5.86
C ASN A 158 45.15 12.17 4.77
N MET A 159 45.82 11.72 3.71
CA MET A 159 45.19 10.98 2.60
C MET A 159 44.59 9.63 3.04
N PRO A 160 45.28 8.77 3.82
CA PRO A 160 44.69 7.54 4.34
C PRO A 160 43.50 7.80 5.29
N ALA A 161 43.59 8.83 6.13
CA ALA A 161 42.51 9.23 7.02
C ALA A 161 41.27 9.71 6.24
N TYR A 162 41.47 10.47 5.16
CA TYR A 162 40.38 10.90 4.26
C TYR A 162 39.67 9.71 3.60
N LEU A 163 40.42 8.71 3.10
CA LEU A 163 39.84 7.51 2.50
C LEU A 163 39.02 6.71 3.53
N PHE A 164 39.54 6.57 4.75
CA PHE A 164 38.83 5.88 5.83
C PHE A 164 37.52 6.59 6.19
N MET A 165 37.57 7.91 6.38
CA MET A 165 36.37 8.70 6.67
C MET A 165 35.35 8.65 5.53
N SER A 166 35.79 8.65 4.27
CA SER A 166 34.91 8.57 3.09
C SER A 166 34.13 7.24 3.06
N VAL A 167 34.79 6.11 3.36
CA VAL A 167 34.13 4.79 3.42
C VAL A 167 33.10 4.73 4.55
N ILE A 168 33.44 5.26 5.74
CA ILE A 168 32.52 5.32 6.87
C ILE A 168 31.28 6.15 6.51
N VAL A 169 31.45 7.34 5.94
CA VAL A 169 30.34 8.21 5.54
C VAL A 169 29.45 7.53 4.51
N ALA A 170 30.02 6.84 3.52
CA ALA A 170 29.25 6.10 2.51
C ALA A 170 28.39 4.98 3.13
N LEU A 171 28.94 4.23 4.10
CA LEU A 171 28.21 3.20 4.83
C LEU A 171 27.06 3.79 5.66
N PHE A 172 27.34 4.86 6.42
CA PHE A 172 26.31 5.54 7.22
C PHE A 172 25.19 6.09 6.34
N MET A 173 25.52 6.73 5.21
CA MET A 173 24.51 7.19 4.25
C MET A 173 23.65 6.06 3.73
N GLY A 174 24.25 4.95 3.30
CA GLY A 174 23.50 3.79 2.80
C GLY A 174 22.52 3.23 3.84
N LEU A 175 22.94 3.16 5.11
CA LEU A 175 22.10 2.71 6.22
C LEU A 175 20.97 3.70 6.54
N THR A 176 21.27 5.00 6.59
CA THR A 176 20.28 6.05 6.90
C THR A 176 19.19 6.10 5.84
N VAL A 177 19.56 6.11 4.56
CA VAL A 177 18.60 6.11 3.45
C VAL A 177 17.70 4.88 3.50
N SER A 178 18.29 3.70 3.74
CA SER A 178 17.53 2.43 3.86
C SER A 178 16.57 2.43 5.05
N ALA A 179 17.02 2.95 6.21
CA ALA A 179 16.20 3.01 7.41
C ALA A 179 15.00 3.95 7.25
N GLU A 180 15.19 5.09 6.61
CA GLU A 180 14.12 6.05 6.38
C GLU A 180 13.06 5.53 5.40
N GLU A 181 13.47 4.83 4.33
CA GLU A 181 12.54 4.14 3.44
C GLU A 181 11.66 3.14 4.20
N ILE A 182 12.27 2.32 5.06
CA ILE A 182 11.54 1.33 5.90
C ILE A 182 10.55 2.03 6.85
N ILE A 183 10.95 3.14 7.49
CA ILE A 183 10.08 3.88 8.42
C ILE A 183 8.86 4.47 7.69
N ARG A 184 9.08 5.05 6.50
CA ARG A 184 8.00 5.62 5.68
C ARG A 184 6.99 4.55 5.29
N ASP A 185 7.44 3.39 4.83
CA ASP A 185 6.57 2.28 4.45
C ASP A 185 5.78 1.75 5.66
N ARG A 186 6.42 1.69 6.83
CA ARG A 186 5.77 1.27 8.07
C ARG A 186 4.64 2.21 8.49
N LYS A 187 4.75 3.52 8.22
CA LYS A 187 3.68 4.51 8.47
C LYS A 187 2.45 4.24 7.59
N ILE A 188 2.66 3.98 6.29
CA ILE A 188 1.57 3.68 5.34
C ILE A 188 0.83 2.39 5.73
N LEU A 189 1.57 1.36 6.17
CA LEU A 189 0.97 0.10 6.62
C LEU A 189 0.10 0.26 7.88
N LYS A 190 0.52 1.11 8.83
CA LYS A 190 -0.27 1.41 10.03
C LYS A 190 -1.56 2.16 9.69
N THR A 191 -1.50 3.16 8.82
CA THR A 191 -2.70 3.88 8.37
C THR A 191 -3.69 2.97 7.65
N ARG A 192 -3.21 2.05 6.80
CA ARG A 192 -4.08 1.04 6.17
C ARG A 192 -4.72 0.13 7.22
N LYS A 193 -3.95 -0.45 8.14
CA LYS A 193 -4.51 -1.34 9.19
C LYS A 193 -5.56 -0.65 10.06
N ASN A 194 -5.30 0.58 10.49
CA ASN A 194 -6.25 1.35 11.31
C ASN A 194 -7.51 1.78 10.53
N PHE A 195 -7.49 1.75 9.19
CA PHE A 195 -8.68 2.00 8.38
C PHE A 195 -9.57 0.75 8.25
N TYR A 196 -9.04 -0.44 8.56
CA TYR A 196 -9.75 -1.72 8.49
C TYR A 196 -10.12 -2.27 9.88
N THR A 197 -9.93 -1.49 10.95
CA THR A 197 -10.32 -1.81 12.34
C THR A 197 -11.10 -0.66 12.92
#